data_AF-A0A5E7G8X1-F1
#
_entry.id   AF-A0A5E7G8X1-F1
#
_cell.length_a   1.000
_cell.length_b   1.000
_cell.length_c   1.000
_cell.angle_alpha   90.00
_cell.angle_beta   90.00
_cell.angle_gamma   90.00
#
_symmetry.space_group_name_H-M   'P 1'
#
loop_
_entity.id
_entity.type
_entity.pdbx_description
1 polymer ?
#
loop_
_entity_poly.entity_id
_entity_poly.type
_entity_poly.pdbx_seq_one_letter_code
_entity_poly.pdbx_strand_id
1 'polypeptide(L)' 'MQHNEAIIALKERLKANGKAPKQIICAAMRKLLHIIFGVIKSGQPFDPKLALAR' A
#
# COMPACT_ATOMS: atom_id res chain seq x y z
N MET A 1 -7.63 4.55 4.61
CA MET A 1 -7.34 3.92 3.30
C MET A 1 -8.25 4.53 2.25
N GLN A 2 -8.01 5.79 1.88
CA GLN A 2 -8.94 6.56 1.04
C GLN A 2 -8.27 7.36 -0.08
N HIS A 3 -6.98 7.68 0.02
CA HIS A 3 -6.31 8.55 -0.96
C HIS A 3 -5.24 7.85 -1.82
N ASN A 4 -4.57 6.84 -1.28
CA ASN A 4 -3.51 6.14 -2.02
C ASN A 4 -4.08 4.92 -2.75
N GLU A 5 -4.08 4.97 -4.08
CA GLU A 5 -4.62 3.93 -4.97
C GLU A 5 -4.01 2.55 -4.70
N ALA A 6 -2.69 2.46 -4.47
CA ALA A 6 -2.01 1.20 -4.19
C ALA A 6 -2.50 0.56 -2.88
N ILE A 7 -2.83 1.40 -1.89
CA ILE A 7 -3.36 0.94 -0.60
C ILE A 7 -4.82 0.53 -0.71
N ILE A 8 -5.61 1.23 -1.54
CA ILE A 8 -7.00 0.86 -1.84
C ILE A 8 -7.02 -0.50 -2.55
N ALA A 9 -6.22 -0.69 -3.60
CA ALA A 9 -6.12 -1.95 -4.31
C ALA A 9 -5.68 -3.11 -3.39
N LEU A 10 -4.70 -2.87 -2.51
CA LEU A 10 -4.28 -3.84 -1.51
C LEU A 10 -5.42 -4.23 -0.57
N LYS A 11 -6.20 -3.25 -0.10
CA LYS A 11 -7.38 -3.47 0.76
C LYS A 11 -8.36 -4.44 0.14
N GLU A 12 -8.78 -4.13 -1.09
CA GLU A 12 -9.85 -4.86 -1.76
C GLU A 12 -9.39 -6.28 -2.07
N ARG A 13 -8.14 -6.47 -2.49
CA ARG A 13 -7.55 -7.81 -2.68
C ARG A 13 -7.51 -8.61 -1.39
N LEU A 14 -7.06 -8.03 -0.27
CA LEU A 14 -6.99 -8.76 1.00
C LEU A 14 -8.38 -9.05 1.58
N LYS A 15 -9.33 -8.14 1.38
CA LYS A 15 -10.73 -8.33 1.75
C LYS A 15 -11.36 -9.47 0.95
N ALA A 16 -11.15 -9.51 -0.37
CA ALA A 16 -11.61 -10.60 -1.23
C ALA A 16 -11.01 -11.96 -0.82
N ASN A 17 -9.78 -11.96 -0.31
CA ASN A 17 -9.11 -13.14 0.24
C ASN A 17 -9.52 -13.48 1.70
N GLY A 18 -10.57 -12.86 2.24
CA GLY A 18 -11.12 -13.17 3.57
C GLY A 18 -10.21 -12.80 4.73
N LYS A 19 -9.25 -11.89 4.56
CA LYS A 19 -8.35 -11.49 5.66
C LYS A 19 -9.09 -10.65 6.71
N ALA A 20 -8.74 -10.84 7.98
CA ALA A 20 -9.34 -10.09 9.07
C ALA A 20 -9.02 -8.59 8.97
N PRO A 21 -9.92 -7.68 9.39
CA PRO A 21 -9.72 -6.24 9.25
C PRO A 21 -8.39 -5.72 9.80
N LYS A 22 -7.96 -6.23 10.96
CA LYS A 22 -6.68 -5.85 11.58
C LYS A 22 -5.47 -6.25 10.73
N GLN A 23 -5.53 -7.41 10.05
CA GLN A 23 -4.45 -7.84 9.15
C GLN A 23 -4.33 -6.92 7.93
N ILE A 24 -5.46 -6.46 7.39
CA ILE A 24 -5.50 -5.52 6.27
C ILE A 24 -4.87 -4.18 6.68
N ILE A 25 -5.21 -3.67 7.87
CA ILE A 25 -4.63 -2.42 8.40
C ILE A 25 -3.11 -2.56 8.58
N CYS A 26 -2.63 -3.64 9.19
CA CYS A 26 -1.19 -3.88 9.35
C CYS A 26 -0.46 -3.97 8.01
N ALA A 27 -1.04 -4.67 7.03
CA ALA A 27 -0.46 -4.77 5.68
C ALA A 27 -0.41 -3.40 4.99
N ALA A 28 -1.45 -2.58 5.14
CA ALA A 28 -1.51 -1.23 4.60
C ALA A 28 -0.43 -0.31 5.21
N MET A 29 -0.29 -0.32 6.53
CA MET A 29 0.73 0.46 7.24
C MET A 29 2.14 0.06 6.82
N ARG A 30 2.41 -1.25 6.73
CA ARG A 30 3.70 -1.77 6.26
C ARG A 30 4.00 -1.30 4.84
N LYS A 31 3.03 -1.41 3.93
CA LYS A 31 3.19 -0.96 2.53
C LYS A 31 3.47 0.55 2.45
N LEU A 32 2.79 1.37 3.26
CA LEU A 32 3.05 2.81 3.32
C LEU A 32 4.48 3.12 3.76
N LEU A 33 4.99 2.45 4.80
CA LEU A 33 6.36 2.63 5.26
C LEU A 33 7.39 2.31 4.16
N HIS A 34 7.18 1.22 3.41
CA HIS A 34 8.06 0.86 2.29
C HIS A 34 8.02 1.90 1.16
N ILE A 35 6.84 2.46 0.85
CA ILE A 35 6.70 3.52 -0.16
C ILE A 35 7.49 4.76 0.27
N ILE A 36 7.30 5.22 1.51
CA ILE A 36 7.99 6.39 2.06
C ILE A 36 9.51 6.16 2.03
N PHE A 37 9.95 5.00 2.48
CA PHE A 37 11.37 4.63 2.45
C PHE A 37 11.93 4.63 1.02
N GLY A 38 11.18 4.09 0.06
CA GLY A 38 11.57 4.10 -1.36
C GLY A 38 11.74 5.50 -1.93
N VAL A 39 10.82 6.42 -1.62
CA VAL A 39 10.89 7.84 -2.03
C VAL A 39 12.15 8.49 -1.45
N ILE A 40 12.36 8.38 -0.14
CA ILE A 40 13.52 8.98 0.53
C ILE A 40 14.83 8.39 -0.01
N LYS A 41 14.89 7.06 -0.20
CA LYS A 41 16.10 6.38 -0.62
C LYS A 41 16.47 6.64 -2.08
N SER A 42 15.48 6.74 -2.96
CA SER A 42 15.68 6.99 -4.40
C SER A 42 15.82 8.48 -4.73
N GLY A 43 15.32 9.37 -3.88
CA GLY A 43 15.20 10.80 -4.17
C GLY A 43 14.15 11.12 -5.25
N GLN A 44 13.41 10.12 -5.72
CA GLN A 44 12.36 10.31 -6.73
C GLN A 44 11.01 10.57 -6.05
N PRO A 45 10.18 11.47 -6.60
CA PRO A 45 8.82 11.69 -6.10
C PRO A 45 8.00 10.40 -6.11
N PHE A 46 6.98 10.36 -5.24
CA PHE A 46 6.04 9.24 -5.21
C PHE A 46 5.32 9.06 -6.55
N ASP A 47 5.40 7.86 -7.12
CA ASP A 47 4.64 7.44 -8.30
C ASP A 47 3.61 6.36 -7.90
N PRO A 48 2.28 6.62 -8.00
CA PRO A 48 1.23 5.65 -7.74
C PRO A 48 1.35 4.36 -8.56
N LYS A 49 1.83 4.44 -9.81
CA LYS A 49 1.96 3.28 -10.70
C LYS A 49 3.03 2.31 -10.22
N LEU A 50 4.12 2.82 -9.66
CA LEU A 50 5.18 2.01 -9.08
C LEU A 50 4.74 1.36 -7.75
N ALA A 51 3.86 2.03 -7.02
CA ALA A 51 3.36 1.53 -5.74
C ALA A 51 2.32 0.40 -5.88
N LEU A 52 1.62 0.35 -7.02
CA LEU A 52 0.60 -0.65 -7.33
C LEU A 52 1.24 -2.02 -7.58
N ALA A 53 0.89 -3.00 -6.76
CA ALA A 53 1.28 -4.39 -7.00
C ALA A 53 0.30 -5.02 -8.01
N ARG A 54 0.84 -5.70 -9.03
CA ARG A 54 0.06 -6.59 -9.89
C ARG A 54 -0.40 -7.83 -9.13
#